data_AF-A0A7C4LJ91-F1
#
_entry.id   AF-A0A7C4LJ91-F1
#
_cell.length_a   1.000
_cell.length_b   1.000
_cell.length_c   1.000
_cell.angle_alpha   90.00
_cell.angle_beta   90.00
_cell.angle_gamma   90.00
#
_symmetry.space_group_name_H-M   'P 1'
#
loop_
_entity.id
_entity.type
_entity.pdbx_description
1 polymer ?
#
loop_
_entity_poly.entity_id
_entity_poly.type
_entity_poly.pdbx_seq_one_letter_code
_entity_poly.pdbx_strand_id
1 'polypeptide(L)'
;MWEAIFWGAVLRVIQAALQAAPFLFTGLCIAAILHRLLGMEGTRRLFGSNSIRSLFQAWVIGMLLPGCSLGVIPVVKQMRRAGLAVGTIFAFALSSPLFDPLSLLYGLTLSKPETILAFALCSLLVVTVSGALFDRWFPQTETPGEELPPTPPGIKRLLAMLVMMARETVSDSMAYMLCGLLGVGLLSTLLPHGSLMRTMAHDNPYSPLLMTVIAIPAYATPMTAMGQLGSMFQHGNSIGAAFILLALGAGMNCGLLLWMLRHYGLKKTCVWLILMLIVVVGLSYGIERPLYPTDIQPADHTHAFDIYCCPFAEVPFGGYLAEIARRLKLESQVHELAGGGLMAALILGGLALRRLDPHRTVEAWLNQPPSEALQPAWDVNVPAPVLAAAGFVVILAGSIVGCFAYYPPPDETIAELNIARTEALGAALSGDKSHALHWIPICENWTRRLQVGLFLRRGELSDYHRMKARIFHDRLELLEHMLEDGAQQPDIRRQVNATSRAFSRMAHAFLKE
;
A
#
# COMPACT_ATOMS: atom_id res chain seq x y z
N MET A 1 20.41 -20.21 12.07
CA MET A 1 20.31 -19.51 10.77
C MET A 1 19.03 -19.89 10.02
N TRP A 2 18.80 -21.17 9.67
CA TRP A 2 17.56 -21.58 8.97
C TRP A 2 16.26 -21.24 9.71
N GLU A 3 16.22 -21.43 11.03
CA GLU A 3 15.04 -21.07 11.83
C GLU A 3 14.76 -19.55 11.82
N ALA A 4 15.81 -18.73 11.93
CA ALA A 4 15.68 -17.27 11.86
C ALA A 4 15.11 -16.81 10.51
N ILE A 5 15.58 -17.42 9.42
CA ILE A 5 15.10 -17.15 8.06
C ILE A 5 13.62 -17.54 7.93
N PHE A 6 13.25 -18.75 8.39
CA PHE A 6 11.88 -19.22 8.32
C PHE A 6 10.92 -18.35 9.13
N TRP A 7 11.23 -18.11 10.40
CA TRP A 7 10.40 -17.28 11.28
C TRP A 7 10.39 -15.81 10.85
N GLY A 8 11.48 -15.32 10.28
CA GLY A 8 11.55 -14.00 9.66
C GLY A 8 10.57 -13.86 8.51
N ALA A 9 10.56 -14.83 7.58
CA ALA A 9 9.60 -14.86 6.47
C ALA A 9 8.15 -14.95 6.98
N VAL A 10 7.88 -15.78 7.99
CA VAL A 10 6.54 -15.88 8.60
C VAL A 10 6.09 -14.52 9.17
N LEU A 11 6.97 -13.83 9.91
CA LEU A 11 6.66 -12.51 10.46
C LEU A 11 6.33 -11.50 9.36
N ARG A 12 7.16 -11.42 8.30
CA ARG A 12 6.96 -10.49 7.18
C ARG A 12 5.67 -10.76 6.42
N VAL A 13 5.32 -12.03 6.21
CA VAL A 13 4.05 -12.42 5.56
C VAL A 13 2.85 -12.00 6.41
N ILE A 14 2.90 -12.22 7.73
CA ILE A 14 1.79 -11.83 8.63
C ILE A 14 1.64 -10.30 8.67
N GLN A 15 2.75 -9.56 8.79
CA GLN A 15 2.75 -8.10 8.75
C GLN A 15 2.15 -7.59 7.43
N ALA A 16 2.61 -8.10 6.29
CA ALA A 16 2.09 -7.72 4.98
C ALA A 16 0.59 -8.05 4.84
N ALA A 17 0.15 -9.19 5.35
CA ALA A 17 -1.27 -9.59 5.32
C ALA A 17 -2.15 -8.65 6.17
N LEU A 18 -1.70 -8.28 7.37
CA LEU A 18 -2.42 -7.34 8.25
C LEU A 18 -2.48 -5.94 7.64
N GLN A 19 -1.35 -5.43 7.12
CA GLN A 19 -1.28 -4.14 6.44
C GLN A 19 -2.15 -4.11 5.18
N ALA A 20 -2.23 -5.22 4.44
CA ALA A 20 -3.04 -5.31 3.23
C ALA A 20 -4.54 -5.47 3.53
N ALA A 21 -4.93 -6.00 4.69
CA ALA A 21 -6.31 -6.41 4.96
C ALA A 21 -7.37 -5.31 4.76
N PRO A 22 -7.18 -4.05 5.21
CA PRO A 22 -8.13 -2.97 4.94
C PRO A 22 -8.31 -2.72 3.44
N PHE A 23 -7.21 -2.72 2.68
CA PHE A 23 -7.23 -2.50 1.23
C PHE A 23 -7.80 -3.70 0.46
N LEU A 24 -7.58 -4.94 0.95
CA LEU A 24 -8.22 -6.14 0.42
C LEU A 24 -9.74 -6.07 0.56
N PHE A 25 -10.21 -5.66 1.75
CA PHE A 25 -11.62 -5.48 2.02
C PHE A 25 -12.22 -4.42 1.08
N THR A 26 -11.58 -3.26 0.94
CA THR A 26 -12.04 -2.21 0.03
C THR A 26 -12.05 -2.67 -1.43
N GLY A 27 -11.03 -3.43 -1.86
CA GLY A 27 -10.99 -4.04 -3.19
C GLY A 27 -12.16 -4.99 -3.46
N LEU A 28 -12.56 -5.79 -2.46
CA LEU A 28 -13.75 -6.65 -2.53
C LEU A 28 -15.04 -5.82 -2.61
N CYS A 29 -15.14 -4.71 -1.86
CA CYS A 29 -16.27 -3.79 -1.95
C CYS A 29 -16.38 -3.18 -3.36
N ILE A 30 -15.27 -2.71 -3.94
CA ILE A 30 -15.20 -2.18 -5.30
C ILE A 30 -15.64 -3.26 -6.30
N ALA A 31 -15.10 -4.47 -6.19
CA ALA A 31 -15.46 -5.58 -7.06
C ALA A 31 -16.96 -5.94 -6.94
N ALA A 32 -17.53 -5.90 -5.73
CA ALA A 32 -18.95 -6.14 -5.50
C ALA A 32 -19.84 -5.04 -6.11
N ILE A 33 -19.44 -3.77 -6.02
CA ILE A 33 -20.12 -2.64 -6.66
C ILE A 33 -20.11 -2.81 -8.19
N LEU A 34 -18.94 -3.07 -8.78
CA LEU A 34 -18.83 -3.30 -10.23
C LEU A 34 -19.71 -4.46 -10.69
N HIS A 35 -19.68 -5.57 -9.95
CA HIS A 35 -20.36 -6.80 -10.35
C HIS A 35 -21.88 -6.76 -10.13
N ARG A 36 -22.36 -6.23 -8.99
CA ARG A 36 -23.78 -6.31 -8.59
C ARG A 36 -24.57 -5.03 -8.84
N LEU A 37 -23.93 -3.86 -8.90
CA LEU A 37 -24.60 -2.58 -9.11
C LEU A 37 -24.43 -2.05 -10.54
N LEU A 38 -23.21 -2.03 -11.07
CA LEU A 38 -22.95 -1.53 -12.42
C LEU A 38 -23.18 -2.60 -13.50
N GLY A 39 -22.91 -3.86 -13.19
CA GLY A 39 -22.94 -4.94 -14.18
C GLY A 39 -21.86 -4.80 -15.24
N MET A 40 -21.93 -5.62 -16.29
CA MET A 40 -20.93 -5.62 -17.36
C MET A 40 -21.00 -4.34 -18.19
N GLU A 41 -22.20 -3.93 -18.58
CA GLU A 41 -22.40 -2.74 -19.41
C GLU A 41 -22.00 -1.45 -18.67
N GLY A 42 -22.41 -1.30 -17.40
CA GLY A 42 -22.03 -0.15 -16.59
C GLY A 42 -20.53 -0.06 -16.35
N THR A 43 -19.87 -1.20 -16.10
CA THR A 43 -18.41 -1.25 -15.95
C THR A 43 -17.69 -0.85 -17.25
N ARG A 44 -18.17 -1.34 -18.41
CA ARG A 44 -17.62 -0.97 -19.73
C ARG A 44 -17.85 0.51 -20.06
N ARG A 45 -18.98 1.08 -19.66
CA ARG A 45 -19.27 2.52 -19.80
C ARG A 45 -18.38 3.39 -18.90
N LEU A 46 -18.09 2.92 -17.68
CA LEU A 46 -17.28 3.66 -16.69
C LEU A 46 -15.81 3.77 -17.12
N PHE A 47 -15.19 2.64 -17.49
CA PHE A 47 -13.77 2.59 -17.83
C PHE A 47 -13.48 2.78 -19.32
N GLY A 48 -14.46 2.52 -20.20
CA GLY A 48 -14.21 2.34 -21.62
C GLY A 48 -13.44 1.05 -21.92
N SER A 49 -13.04 0.87 -23.17
CA SER A 49 -12.15 -0.23 -23.58
C SER A 49 -11.39 0.14 -24.86
N ASN A 50 -10.16 -0.38 -24.99
CA ASN A 50 -9.35 -0.34 -26.21
C ASN A 50 -9.17 1.06 -26.83
N SER A 51 -8.93 2.09 -26.00
CA SER A 51 -8.71 3.46 -26.47
C SER A 51 -7.76 4.22 -25.55
N ILE A 52 -7.06 5.24 -26.06
CA ILE A 52 -6.22 6.11 -25.20
C ILE A 52 -7.06 6.78 -24.11
N ARG A 53 -8.31 7.14 -24.44
CA ARG A 53 -9.27 7.69 -23.48
C ARG A 53 -9.56 6.70 -22.35
N SER A 54 -9.72 5.40 -22.64
CA SER A 54 -9.97 4.38 -21.60
C SER A 54 -8.75 4.15 -20.71
N LEU A 55 -7.53 4.25 -21.26
CA LEU A 55 -6.31 4.21 -20.44
C LEU A 55 -6.24 5.38 -19.45
N PHE A 56 -6.52 6.60 -19.92
CA PHE A 56 -6.56 7.78 -19.06
C PHE A 56 -7.69 7.70 -18.03
N GLN A 57 -8.89 7.27 -18.42
CA GLN A 57 -10.01 7.06 -17.50
C GLN A 57 -9.69 6.02 -16.43
N ALA A 58 -9.10 4.88 -16.82
CA ALA A 58 -8.67 3.84 -15.89
C ALA A 58 -7.59 4.33 -14.92
N TRP A 59 -6.66 5.16 -15.38
CA TRP A 59 -5.65 5.79 -14.53
C TRP A 59 -6.28 6.74 -13.49
N VAL A 60 -7.17 7.65 -13.91
CA VAL A 60 -7.85 8.58 -12.98
C VAL A 60 -8.70 7.80 -11.97
N ILE A 61 -9.48 6.81 -12.42
CA ILE A 61 -10.32 6.00 -11.53
C ILE A 61 -9.43 5.21 -10.55
N GLY A 62 -8.30 4.68 -11.00
CA GLY A 62 -7.33 4.02 -10.14
C GLY A 62 -6.84 4.94 -9.04
N MET A 63 -6.35 6.13 -9.39
CA MET A 63 -5.86 7.12 -8.40
C MET A 63 -6.92 7.52 -7.36
N LEU A 64 -8.20 7.54 -7.75
CA LEU A 64 -9.28 7.90 -6.83
C LEU A 64 -9.71 6.76 -5.92
N LEU A 65 -9.59 5.51 -6.39
CA LEU A 65 -10.05 4.35 -5.65
C LEU A 65 -8.94 3.80 -4.75
N PRO A 66 -9.12 3.86 -3.41
CA PRO A 66 -8.15 3.30 -2.48
C PRO A 66 -8.01 1.80 -2.70
N GLY A 67 -6.80 1.37 -3.07
CA GLY A 67 -6.51 -0.02 -3.36
C GLY A 67 -5.05 -0.33 -3.12
N CYS A 68 -4.75 -1.62 -2.96
CA CYS A 68 -3.39 -2.13 -3.02
C CYS A 68 -3.32 -3.15 -4.16
N SER A 69 -2.12 -3.48 -4.64
CA SER A 69 -1.98 -4.41 -5.77
C SER A 69 -2.57 -5.81 -5.52
N LEU A 70 -2.74 -6.25 -4.26
CA LEU A 70 -3.50 -7.46 -3.92
C LEU A 70 -5.02 -7.24 -3.97
N GLY A 71 -5.50 -6.11 -3.44
CA GLY A 71 -6.93 -5.78 -3.38
C GLY A 71 -7.54 -5.50 -4.75
N VAL A 72 -6.71 -5.16 -5.73
CA VAL A 72 -7.13 -4.93 -7.12
C VAL A 72 -7.39 -6.24 -7.87
N ILE A 73 -6.88 -7.40 -7.42
CA ILE A 73 -7.09 -8.72 -8.06
C ILE A 73 -8.58 -9.06 -8.30
N PRO A 74 -9.48 -8.99 -7.30
CA PRO A 74 -10.91 -9.21 -7.53
C PRO A 74 -11.52 -8.16 -8.46
N VAL A 75 -11.02 -6.92 -8.45
CA VAL A 75 -11.51 -5.83 -9.31
C VAL A 75 -11.15 -6.11 -10.78
N VAL A 76 -9.89 -6.44 -11.09
CA VAL A 76 -9.44 -6.75 -12.46
C VAL A 76 -10.11 -7.99 -13.02
N LYS A 77 -10.46 -8.97 -12.17
CA LYS A 77 -11.25 -10.14 -12.56
C LYS A 77 -12.66 -9.71 -13.03
N GLN A 78 -13.27 -8.74 -12.36
CA GLN A 78 -14.56 -8.19 -12.80
C GLN A 78 -14.44 -7.32 -14.04
N MET A 79 -13.38 -6.51 -14.16
CA MET A 79 -13.10 -5.75 -15.38
C MET A 79 -12.90 -6.68 -16.59
N ARG A 80 -12.17 -7.79 -16.41
CA ARG A 80 -12.03 -8.83 -17.45
C ARG A 80 -13.38 -9.42 -17.84
N ARG A 81 -14.22 -9.77 -16.85
CA ARG A 81 -15.57 -10.29 -17.09
C ARG A 81 -16.47 -9.30 -17.83
N ALA A 82 -16.33 -8.01 -17.56
CA ALA A 82 -17.04 -6.96 -18.30
C ALA A 82 -16.49 -6.73 -19.72
N GLY A 83 -15.48 -7.50 -20.15
CA GLY A 83 -14.95 -7.46 -21.51
C GLY A 83 -14.06 -6.24 -21.78
N LEU A 84 -13.35 -5.72 -20.77
CA LEU A 84 -12.38 -4.64 -20.98
C LEU A 84 -11.07 -5.19 -21.59
N ALA A 85 -10.43 -4.36 -22.41
CA ALA A 85 -9.11 -4.63 -22.96
C ALA A 85 -8.04 -4.71 -21.87
N VAL A 86 -7.02 -5.52 -22.12
CA VAL A 86 -5.97 -5.82 -21.15
C VAL A 86 -5.18 -4.57 -20.77
N GLY A 87 -4.87 -3.68 -21.71
CA GLY A 87 -4.20 -2.41 -21.43
C GLY A 87 -5.00 -1.54 -20.46
N THR A 88 -6.34 -1.48 -20.62
CA THR A 88 -7.23 -0.73 -19.71
C THR A 88 -7.29 -1.36 -18.31
N ILE A 89 -7.33 -2.70 -18.24
CA ILE A 89 -7.29 -3.42 -16.96
C ILE A 89 -5.99 -3.12 -16.20
N PHE A 90 -4.84 -3.17 -16.87
CA PHE A 90 -3.56 -2.90 -16.23
C PHE A 90 -3.32 -1.43 -15.93
N ALA A 91 -3.85 -0.51 -16.74
CA ALA A 91 -3.81 0.91 -16.43
C ALA A 91 -4.48 1.19 -15.08
N PHE A 92 -5.65 0.60 -14.81
CA PHE A 92 -6.29 0.65 -13.50
C PHE A 92 -5.46 -0.08 -12.43
N ALA A 93 -5.00 -1.30 -12.73
CA ALA A 93 -4.30 -2.15 -11.75
C ALA A 93 -3.01 -1.53 -11.20
N LEU A 94 -2.24 -0.88 -12.07
CA LEU A 94 -1.01 -0.21 -11.68
C LEU A 94 -1.29 1.13 -10.99
N SER A 95 -2.24 1.92 -11.50
CA SER A 95 -2.50 3.28 -10.99
C SER A 95 -3.11 3.33 -9.59
N SER A 96 -3.96 2.36 -9.23
CA SER A 96 -4.64 2.35 -7.92
C SER A 96 -3.70 2.35 -6.70
N PRO A 97 -2.69 1.49 -6.61
CA PRO A 97 -1.72 1.54 -5.51
C PRO A 97 -0.63 2.63 -5.65
N LEU A 98 -0.46 3.22 -6.85
CA LEU A 98 0.60 4.19 -7.14
C LEU A 98 0.33 5.55 -6.50
N PHE A 99 -0.90 6.03 -6.61
CA PHE A 99 -1.30 7.38 -6.19
C PHE A 99 -2.71 7.42 -5.63
N ASP A 100 -2.98 6.58 -4.65
CA ASP A 100 -4.20 6.75 -3.86
C ASP A 100 -4.11 8.04 -3.01
N PRO A 101 -5.25 8.59 -2.54
CA PRO A 101 -5.27 9.88 -1.85
C PRO A 101 -4.37 9.93 -0.61
N LEU A 102 -4.22 8.82 0.13
CA LEU A 102 -3.32 8.75 1.29
C LEU A 102 -1.86 8.87 0.86
N SER A 103 -1.49 8.13 -0.18
CA SER A 103 -0.13 8.09 -0.69
C SER A 103 0.28 9.42 -1.31
N LEU A 104 -0.62 10.08 -2.05
CA LEU A 104 -0.41 11.43 -2.57
C LEU A 104 -0.19 12.44 -1.44
N LEU A 105 -1.04 12.41 -0.41
CA LEU A 105 -0.92 13.31 0.74
C LEU A 105 0.42 13.13 1.48
N TYR A 106 0.82 11.89 1.71
CA TYR A 106 2.09 11.58 2.35
C TYR A 106 3.27 12.05 1.51
N GLY A 107 3.25 11.74 0.22
CA GLY A 107 4.27 12.16 -0.75
C GLY A 107 4.42 13.68 -0.79
N LEU A 108 3.32 14.43 -0.87
CA LEU A 108 3.31 15.90 -0.92
C LEU A 108 3.82 16.55 0.37
N THR A 109 3.73 15.87 1.50
CA THR A 109 4.21 16.41 2.78
C THR A 109 5.72 16.21 2.92
N LEU A 110 6.23 15.03 2.58
CA LEU A 110 7.64 14.68 2.80
C LEU A 110 8.57 15.05 1.64
N SER A 111 8.01 15.24 0.45
CA SER A 111 8.76 15.50 -0.77
C SER A 111 8.41 16.86 -1.35
N LYS A 112 9.30 17.39 -2.19
CA LYS A 112 8.97 18.60 -2.96
C LYS A 112 7.78 18.31 -3.89
N PRO A 113 6.75 19.17 -3.97
CA PRO A 113 5.56 18.92 -4.78
C PRO A 113 5.86 18.63 -6.26
N GLU A 114 6.94 19.20 -6.80
CA GLU A 114 7.36 18.95 -8.19
C GLU A 114 7.71 17.47 -8.42
N THR A 115 8.35 16.82 -7.45
CA THR A 115 8.75 15.40 -7.55
C THR A 115 7.52 14.48 -7.58
N ILE A 116 6.52 14.75 -6.74
CA ILE A 116 5.29 13.93 -6.69
C ILE A 116 4.46 14.11 -7.96
N LEU A 117 4.34 15.35 -8.45
CA LEU A 117 3.66 15.61 -9.72
C LEU A 117 4.39 14.95 -10.89
N ALA A 118 5.72 14.99 -10.91
CA ALA A 118 6.53 14.30 -11.91
C ALA A 118 6.34 12.78 -11.84
N PHE A 119 6.29 12.17 -10.65
CA PHE A 119 6.03 10.73 -10.52
C PHE A 119 4.60 10.38 -10.98
N ALA A 120 3.61 11.22 -10.69
CA ALA A 120 2.24 11.04 -11.17
C ALA A 120 2.17 11.08 -12.70
N LEU A 121 2.82 12.07 -13.33
CA LEU A 121 2.94 12.15 -14.78
C LEU A 121 3.70 10.95 -15.37
N CYS A 122 4.79 10.52 -14.74
CA CYS A 122 5.52 9.33 -15.16
C CYS A 122 4.64 8.08 -15.08
N SER A 123 3.82 7.92 -14.03
CA SER A 123 2.88 6.80 -13.95
C SER A 123 1.84 6.82 -15.06
N LEU A 124 1.33 8.01 -15.42
CA LEU A 124 0.40 8.16 -16.54
C LEU A 124 1.09 7.75 -17.85
N LEU A 125 2.34 8.15 -18.06
CA LEU A 125 3.14 7.75 -19.22
C LEU A 125 3.37 6.23 -19.23
N VAL A 126 3.71 5.63 -18.08
CA VAL A 126 3.89 4.17 -17.95
C VAL A 126 2.63 3.45 -18.41
N VAL A 127 1.47 3.76 -17.83
CA VAL A 127 0.22 3.05 -18.15
C VAL A 127 -0.26 3.34 -19.57
N THR A 128 -0.07 4.56 -20.07
CA THR A 128 -0.51 4.94 -21.41
C THR A 128 0.35 4.30 -22.49
N VAL A 129 1.68 4.37 -22.35
CA VAL A 129 2.61 3.79 -23.33
C VAL A 129 2.55 2.27 -23.29
N SER A 130 2.63 1.66 -22.10
CA SER A 130 2.59 0.19 -21.98
C SER A 130 1.23 -0.37 -22.38
N GLY A 131 0.13 0.27 -21.96
CA GLY A 131 -1.23 -0.15 -22.31
C GLY A 131 -1.52 -0.01 -23.80
N ALA A 132 -1.20 1.13 -24.41
CA ALA A 132 -1.48 1.37 -25.83
C ALA A 132 -0.62 0.48 -26.76
N LEU A 133 0.66 0.28 -26.44
CA LEU A 133 1.52 -0.62 -27.22
C LEU A 133 1.07 -2.08 -27.05
N PHE A 134 0.67 -2.49 -25.85
CA PHE A 134 0.15 -3.83 -25.61
C PHE A 134 -1.14 -4.09 -26.40
N ASP A 135 -2.13 -3.20 -26.30
CA ASP A 135 -3.41 -3.33 -27.01
C ASP A 135 -3.21 -3.27 -28.54
N ARG A 136 -2.20 -2.53 -29.02
CA ARG A 136 -1.82 -2.50 -30.44
C ARG A 136 -1.20 -3.83 -30.92
N TRP A 137 -0.36 -4.47 -30.11
CA TRP A 137 0.27 -5.75 -30.47
C TRP A 137 -0.65 -6.96 -30.27
N PHE A 138 -1.58 -6.87 -29.33
CA PHE A 138 -2.56 -7.91 -29.04
C PHE A 138 -3.98 -7.35 -29.12
N PRO A 139 -4.50 -7.10 -30.34
CA PRO A 139 -5.88 -6.66 -30.51
C PRO A 139 -6.86 -7.75 -30.05
N GLN A 140 -8.10 -7.34 -29.75
CA GLN A 140 -9.23 -8.23 -29.42
C GLN A 140 -9.04 -9.10 -28.16
N THR A 141 -8.42 -8.55 -27.11
CA THR A 141 -8.32 -9.23 -25.80
C THR A 141 -9.61 -9.20 -24.98
N GLU A 142 -10.65 -8.51 -25.46
CA GLU A 142 -11.94 -8.37 -24.81
C GLU A 142 -12.67 -9.72 -24.80
N THR A 143 -12.74 -10.37 -23.64
CA THR A 143 -13.47 -11.63 -23.46
C THR A 143 -14.64 -11.41 -22.48
N PRO A 144 -15.79 -10.91 -22.93
CA PRO A 144 -16.94 -10.71 -22.06
C PRO A 144 -17.38 -12.06 -21.47
N GLY A 145 -17.67 -12.06 -20.17
CA GLY A 145 -18.18 -13.21 -19.46
C GLY A 145 -19.70 -13.36 -19.63
N GLU A 146 -20.26 -14.34 -18.93
CA GLU A 146 -21.71 -14.52 -18.85
C GLU A 146 -22.34 -13.49 -17.89
N GLU A 147 -23.38 -12.80 -18.35
CA GLU A 147 -24.09 -11.78 -17.56
C GLU A 147 -25.04 -12.45 -16.57
N LEU A 148 -24.89 -12.12 -15.29
CA LEU A 148 -25.78 -12.62 -14.24
C LEU A 148 -27.09 -11.83 -14.21
N PRO A 149 -28.21 -12.46 -13.82
CA PRO A 149 -29.48 -11.77 -13.68
C PRO A 149 -29.35 -10.60 -12.67
N PRO A 150 -29.98 -9.45 -12.97
CA PRO A 150 -29.93 -8.29 -12.11
C PRO A 150 -30.54 -8.61 -10.74
N THR A 151 -29.87 -8.16 -9.68
CA THR A 151 -30.39 -8.36 -8.32
C THR A 151 -31.56 -7.42 -8.03
N PRO A 152 -32.66 -7.93 -7.44
CA PRO A 152 -33.77 -7.10 -7.03
C PRO A 152 -33.31 -6.00 -6.06
N PRO A 153 -33.92 -4.80 -6.12
CA PRO A 153 -33.65 -3.73 -5.18
C PRO A 153 -34.02 -4.12 -3.74
N GLY A 154 -33.42 -3.43 -2.76
CA GLY A 154 -33.62 -3.67 -1.33
C GLY A 154 -32.53 -4.51 -0.67
N ILE A 155 -32.84 -5.11 0.49
CA ILE A 155 -31.86 -5.80 1.34
C ILE A 155 -31.22 -7.02 0.66
N LYS A 156 -31.95 -7.67 -0.27
CA LYS A 156 -31.43 -8.78 -1.07
C LYS A 156 -30.19 -8.38 -1.88
N ARG A 157 -30.14 -7.14 -2.38
CA ARG A 157 -28.98 -6.62 -3.12
C ARG A 157 -27.74 -6.50 -2.23
N LEU A 158 -27.90 -5.96 -1.02
CA LEU A 158 -26.81 -5.85 -0.04
C LEU A 158 -26.30 -7.24 0.37
N LEU A 159 -27.21 -8.18 0.63
CA LEU A 159 -26.86 -9.57 0.93
C LEU A 159 -26.15 -10.24 -0.26
N ALA A 160 -26.59 -9.97 -1.49
CA ALA A 160 -25.95 -10.51 -2.70
C ALA A 160 -24.53 -9.96 -2.92
N MET A 161 -24.28 -8.71 -2.54
CA MET A 161 -22.92 -8.14 -2.50
C MET A 161 -22.07 -8.83 -1.43
N LEU A 162 -22.59 -9.00 -0.22
CA LEU A 162 -21.86 -9.66 0.88
C LEU A 162 -21.54 -11.13 0.57
N VAL A 163 -22.50 -11.87 0.01
CA VAL A 163 -22.31 -13.27 -0.43
C VAL A 163 -21.27 -13.33 -1.54
N MET A 164 -21.29 -12.39 -2.49
CA MET A 164 -20.27 -12.31 -3.53
C MET A 164 -18.88 -12.06 -2.95
N MET A 165 -18.74 -11.09 -2.02
CA MET A 165 -17.46 -10.80 -1.35
C MET A 165 -16.94 -12.03 -0.61
N ALA A 166 -17.79 -12.70 0.19
CA ALA A 166 -17.44 -13.90 0.93
C ALA A 166 -17.07 -15.08 0.00
N ARG A 167 -17.76 -15.27 -1.12
CA ARG A 167 -17.38 -16.32 -2.09
C ARG A 167 -16.07 -15.99 -2.80
N GLU A 168 -15.81 -14.71 -3.08
CA GLU A 168 -14.60 -14.27 -3.76
C GLU A 168 -13.34 -14.47 -2.90
N THR A 169 -13.43 -14.32 -1.57
CA THR A 169 -12.31 -14.60 -0.63
C THR A 169 -11.90 -16.07 -0.56
N VAL A 170 -12.70 -16.99 -1.09
CA VAL A 170 -12.39 -18.44 -1.12
C VAL A 170 -12.27 -18.95 -2.56
N SER A 171 -12.26 -18.04 -3.53
CA SER A 171 -12.08 -18.33 -4.95
C SER A 171 -10.60 -18.37 -5.36
N ASP A 172 -10.32 -18.61 -6.64
CA ASP A 172 -8.99 -18.52 -7.25
C ASP A 172 -8.26 -17.20 -6.93
N SER A 173 -9.00 -16.12 -6.67
CA SER A 173 -8.44 -14.81 -6.28
C SER A 173 -7.63 -14.89 -4.99
N MET A 174 -8.04 -15.74 -4.04
CA MET A 174 -7.29 -15.98 -2.81
C MET A 174 -5.94 -16.65 -3.09
N ALA A 175 -5.89 -17.59 -4.03
CA ALA A 175 -4.62 -18.22 -4.41
C ALA A 175 -3.64 -17.21 -5.01
N TYR A 176 -4.12 -16.27 -5.85
CA TYR A 176 -3.27 -15.20 -6.37
C TYR A 176 -2.83 -14.23 -5.26
N MET A 177 -3.72 -13.85 -4.35
CA MET A 177 -3.35 -12.98 -3.22
C MET A 177 -2.30 -13.63 -2.30
N LEU A 178 -2.46 -14.92 -1.98
CA LEU A 178 -1.48 -15.70 -1.23
C LEU A 178 -0.15 -15.80 -1.98
N CYS A 179 -0.15 -15.98 -3.31
CA CYS A 179 1.08 -15.97 -4.10
C CYS A 179 1.82 -14.62 -4.02
N GLY A 180 1.09 -13.50 -4.02
CA GLY A 180 1.69 -12.19 -3.79
C GLY A 180 2.32 -12.05 -2.40
N LEU A 181 1.61 -12.49 -1.35
CA LEU A 181 2.13 -12.48 0.03
C LEU A 181 3.34 -13.40 0.21
N LEU A 182 3.35 -14.57 -0.42
CA LEU A 182 4.51 -15.47 -0.43
C LEU A 182 5.74 -14.83 -1.08
N GLY A 183 5.55 -13.91 -2.03
CA GLY A 183 6.64 -13.11 -2.61
C GLY A 183 7.41 -12.31 -1.56
N VAL A 184 6.69 -11.67 -0.61
CA VAL A 184 7.29 -10.93 0.52
C VAL A 184 8.12 -11.87 1.39
N GLY A 185 7.57 -13.03 1.73
CA GLY A 185 8.26 -14.04 2.53
C GLY A 185 9.53 -14.55 1.83
N LEU A 186 9.44 -14.84 0.53
CA LEU A 186 10.58 -15.25 -0.30
C LEU A 186 11.66 -14.17 -0.35
N LEU A 187 11.29 -12.90 -0.50
CA LEU A 187 12.28 -11.84 -0.51
C LEU A 187 13.01 -11.74 0.83
N SER A 188 12.28 -11.86 1.94
CA SER A 188 12.86 -11.88 3.29
C SER A 188 13.80 -13.06 3.54
N THR A 189 13.65 -14.19 2.83
CA THR A 189 14.61 -15.31 2.95
C THR A 189 15.86 -15.11 2.11
N LEU A 190 15.75 -14.37 1.00
CA LEU A 190 16.85 -14.10 0.08
C LEU A 190 17.71 -12.91 0.52
N LEU A 191 17.16 -11.97 1.30
CA LEU A 191 17.84 -10.76 1.73
C LEU A 191 18.25 -10.84 3.21
N PRO A 192 19.55 -11.04 3.51
CA PRO A 192 20.08 -10.95 4.86
C PRO A 192 19.88 -9.56 5.47
N HIS A 193 19.87 -9.51 6.80
CA HIS A 193 19.79 -8.27 7.55
C HIS A 193 20.88 -7.28 7.13
N GLY A 194 20.51 -6.02 6.86
CA GLY A 194 21.43 -4.95 6.46
C GLY A 194 22.00 -5.03 5.03
N SER A 195 21.61 -6.02 4.23
CA SER A 195 22.18 -6.24 2.89
C SER A 195 21.90 -5.11 1.88
N LEU A 196 20.85 -4.32 2.10
CA LEU A 196 20.43 -3.23 1.23
C LEU A 196 20.83 -1.84 1.72
N MET A 197 21.56 -1.73 2.83
CA MET A 197 21.81 -0.46 3.49
C MET A 197 22.63 0.53 2.65
N ARG A 198 23.50 0.04 1.75
CA ARG A 198 24.40 0.88 0.92
C ARG A 198 24.14 0.81 -0.58
N THR A 199 23.12 0.07 -1.02
CA THR A 199 22.98 -0.30 -2.44
C THR A 199 22.20 0.72 -3.27
N MET A 200 21.44 1.62 -2.62
CA MET A 200 20.51 2.56 -3.27
C MET A 200 21.00 4.01 -3.27
N ALA A 201 22.30 4.21 -3.11
CA ALA A 201 22.93 5.52 -3.17
C ALA A 201 22.76 6.17 -4.56
N HIS A 202 22.59 7.49 -4.61
CA HIS A 202 22.33 8.23 -5.84
C HIS A 202 23.48 8.19 -6.86
N ASP A 203 24.71 8.15 -6.37
CA ASP A 203 25.93 8.09 -7.18
C ASP A 203 26.08 6.76 -7.93
N ASN A 204 25.38 5.72 -7.51
CA ASN A 204 25.43 4.41 -8.14
C ASN A 204 24.46 4.32 -9.35
N PRO A 205 24.97 4.24 -10.59
CA PRO A 205 24.12 4.16 -11.78
C PRO A 205 23.31 2.85 -11.84
N TYR A 206 23.66 1.82 -11.06
CA TYR A 206 22.95 0.54 -11.03
C TYR A 206 21.78 0.51 -10.02
N SER A 207 21.60 1.54 -9.19
CA SER A 207 20.55 1.53 -8.16
C SER A 207 19.13 1.34 -8.72
N PRO A 208 18.70 2.03 -9.80
CA PRO A 208 17.41 1.75 -10.43
C PRO A 208 17.25 0.29 -10.91
N LEU A 209 18.30 -0.29 -11.49
CA LEU A 209 18.27 -1.68 -11.99
C LEU A 209 18.19 -2.69 -10.85
N LEU A 210 18.98 -2.51 -9.79
CA LEU A 210 18.91 -3.35 -8.59
C LEU A 210 17.52 -3.27 -7.96
N MET A 211 16.96 -2.06 -7.88
CA MET A 211 15.64 -1.86 -7.31
C MET A 211 14.54 -2.55 -8.12
N THR A 212 14.71 -2.66 -9.45
CA THR A 212 13.76 -3.38 -10.32
C THR A 212 13.65 -4.86 -9.95
N VAL A 213 14.80 -5.49 -9.64
CA VAL A 213 14.85 -6.91 -9.28
C VAL A 213 14.21 -7.15 -7.91
N ILE A 214 14.41 -6.22 -6.98
CA ILE A 214 13.92 -6.32 -5.60
C ILE A 214 12.42 -5.98 -5.52
N ALA A 215 11.96 -4.94 -6.23
CA ALA A 215 10.62 -4.39 -6.08
C ALA A 215 9.50 -5.36 -6.52
N ILE A 216 9.71 -6.15 -7.58
CA ILE A 216 8.69 -7.08 -8.10
C ILE A 216 8.25 -8.13 -7.05
N PRO A 217 9.16 -8.84 -6.36
CA PRO A 217 8.78 -9.77 -5.29
C PRO A 217 8.48 -9.07 -3.96
N ALA A 218 8.94 -7.81 -3.76
CA ALA A 218 8.85 -7.14 -2.47
C ALA A 218 7.43 -6.88 -1.97
N TYR A 219 6.46 -6.69 -2.88
CA TYR A 219 5.08 -6.26 -2.60
C TYR A 219 4.99 -5.30 -1.38
N ALA A 220 4.96 -4.01 -1.66
CA ALA A 220 4.73 -3.00 -0.65
C ALA A 220 3.26 -2.55 -0.68
N THR A 221 2.64 -2.42 0.49
CA THR A 221 1.39 -1.64 0.57
C THR A 221 1.69 -0.17 0.23
N PRO A 222 0.70 0.60 -0.27
CA PRO A 222 0.94 1.99 -0.66
C PRO A 222 1.55 2.83 0.47
N MET A 223 1.07 2.63 1.71
CA MET A 223 1.59 3.28 2.90
C MET A 223 3.05 2.93 3.18
N THR A 224 3.41 1.65 3.07
CA THR A 224 4.79 1.19 3.26
C THR A 224 5.70 1.76 2.18
N ALA A 225 5.28 1.70 0.91
CA ALA A 225 6.06 2.24 -0.21
C ALA A 225 6.33 3.74 -0.07
N MET A 226 5.32 4.51 0.36
CA MET A 226 5.44 5.95 0.57
C MET A 226 6.32 6.28 1.78
N GLY A 227 6.20 5.53 2.88
CA GLY A 227 7.11 5.63 4.02
C GLY A 227 8.58 5.44 3.62
N GLN A 228 8.83 4.46 2.75
CA GLN A 228 10.17 4.20 2.23
C GLN A 228 10.67 5.29 1.30
N LEU A 229 9.82 5.78 0.41
CA LEU A 229 10.14 6.91 -0.47
C LEU A 229 10.54 8.15 0.35
N GLY A 230 9.82 8.44 1.44
CA GLY A 230 10.18 9.52 2.36
C GLY A 230 11.58 9.34 2.97
N SER A 231 11.88 8.14 3.47
CA SER A 231 13.21 7.80 4.00
C SER A 231 14.29 7.91 2.92
N MET A 232 14.04 7.42 1.70
CA MET A 232 14.98 7.51 0.59
C MET A 232 15.35 8.95 0.25
N PHE A 233 14.37 9.86 0.22
CA PHE A 233 14.64 11.27 -0.06
C PHE A 233 15.40 11.95 1.08
N GLN A 234 15.15 11.56 2.33
CA GLN A 234 15.88 12.09 3.49
C GLN A 234 17.36 11.69 3.47
N HIS A 235 17.68 10.45 3.07
CA HIS A 235 19.05 9.95 3.01
C HIS A 235 19.77 10.30 1.70
N GLY A 236 19.12 11.01 0.77
CA GLY A 236 19.71 11.37 -0.52
C GLY A 236 19.91 10.17 -1.46
N ASN A 237 19.09 9.13 -1.33
CA ASN A 237 19.10 7.95 -2.21
C ASN A 237 18.60 8.27 -3.63
N SER A 238 18.80 7.33 -4.56
CA SER A 238 18.37 7.46 -5.96
C SER A 238 16.86 7.70 -6.09
N ILE A 239 16.49 8.73 -6.85
CA ILE A 239 15.08 9.08 -7.11
C ILE A 239 14.45 8.10 -8.10
N GLY A 240 15.21 7.66 -9.09
CA GLY A 240 14.79 6.63 -10.04
C GLY A 240 14.52 5.30 -9.33
N ALA A 241 15.34 4.93 -8.35
CA ALA A 241 15.07 3.76 -7.49
C ALA A 241 13.78 3.96 -6.68
N ALA A 242 13.53 5.15 -6.13
CA ALA A 242 12.29 5.45 -5.41
C ALA A 242 11.05 5.35 -6.33
N PHE A 243 11.14 5.84 -7.57
CA PHE A 243 10.08 5.70 -8.56
C PHE A 243 9.83 4.23 -8.93
N ILE A 244 10.89 3.42 -9.07
CA ILE A 244 10.77 1.98 -9.32
C ILE A 244 10.12 1.26 -8.15
N LEU A 245 10.50 1.60 -6.92
CA LEU A 245 9.87 1.04 -5.71
C LEU A 245 8.37 1.34 -5.71
N LEU A 246 7.99 2.56 -6.06
CA LEU A 246 6.59 2.96 -6.11
C LEU A 246 5.86 2.23 -7.26
N ALA A 247 6.40 2.28 -8.48
CA ALA A 247 5.76 1.73 -9.68
C ALA A 247 5.68 0.20 -9.69
N LEU A 248 6.73 -0.49 -9.28
CA LEU A 248 6.80 -1.95 -9.31
C LEU A 248 6.49 -2.56 -7.94
N GLY A 249 7.02 -1.97 -6.87
CA GLY A 249 6.86 -2.50 -5.51
C GLY A 249 5.45 -2.32 -4.96
N ALA A 250 4.86 -1.14 -5.14
CA ALA A 250 3.45 -0.92 -4.78
C ALA A 250 2.49 -1.36 -5.90
N GLY A 251 2.86 -1.08 -7.15
CA GLY A 251 2.03 -1.34 -8.34
C GLY A 251 1.87 -2.81 -8.72
N MET A 252 2.84 -3.67 -8.39
CA MET A 252 2.83 -5.07 -8.82
C MET A 252 3.00 -6.05 -7.65
N ASN A 253 2.71 -7.31 -7.95
CA ASN A 253 3.04 -8.45 -7.10
C ASN A 253 3.03 -9.74 -7.94
N CYS A 254 3.63 -10.80 -7.39
CA CYS A 254 3.65 -12.13 -8.00
C CYS A 254 2.25 -12.69 -8.28
N GLY A 255 1.26 -12.35 -7.46
CA GLY A 255 -0.14 -12.76 -7.63
C GLY A 255 -0.79 -12.23 -8.91
N LEU A 256 -0.62 -10.94 -9.19
CA LEU A 256 -1.13 -10.30 -10.40
C LEU A 256 -0.46 -10.87 -11.66
N LEU A 257 0.85 -11.14 -11.59
CA LEU A 257 1.59 -11.82 -12.67
C LEU A 257 1.07 -13.23 -12.92
N LEU A 258 0.84 -14.01 -11.85
CA LEU A 258 0.30 -15.37 -11.95
C LEU A 258 -1.14 -15.36 -12.50
N TRP A 259 -1.96 -14.38 -12.08
CA TRP A 259 -3.29 -14.17 -12.63
C TRP A 259 -3.24 -13.90 -14.13
N MET A 260 -2.33 -13.02 -14.57
CA MET A 260 -2.16 -12.71 -15.99
C MET A 260 -1.70 -13.94 -16.78
N LEU A 261 -0.72 -14.67 -16.24
CA LEU A 261 -0.18 -15.89 -16.84
C LEU A 261 -1.28 -16.93 -17.09
N ARG A 262 -2.15 -17.13 -16.11
CA ARG A 262 -3.24 -18.13 -16.20
C ARG A 262 -4.36 -17.73 -17.14
N HIS A 263 -4.65 -16.43 -17.30
CA HIS A 263 -5.80 -15.97 -18.09
C HIS A 263 -5.47 -15.53 -19.52
N TYR A 264 -4.24 -15.06 -19.76
CA TYR A 264 -3.80 -14.53 -21.05
C TYR A 264 -2.62 -15.30 -21.67
N GLY A 265 -2.01 -16.21 -20.90
CA GLY A 265 -0.90 -17.04 -21.34
C GLY A 265 0.47 -16.38 -21.18
N LEU A 266 1.52 -17.21 -21.29
CA LEU A 266 2.91 -16.82 -21.03
C LEU A 266 3.40 -15.72 -21.98
N LYS A 267 3.15 -15.86 -23.29
CA LYS A 267 3.62 -14.90 -24.30
C LYS A 267 3.14 -13.47 -24.00
N LYS A 268 1.84 -13.30 -23.77
CA LYS A 268 1.25 -11.98 -23.49
C LYS A 268 1.78 -11.41 -22.18
N THR A 269 1.91 -12.25 -21.16
CA THR A 269 2.45 -11.86 -19.83
C THR A 269 3.89 -11.37 -19.93
N CYS A 270 4.75 -12.11 -20.62
CA CYS A 270 6.15 -11.71 -20.82
C CYS A 270 6.28 -10.40 -21.61
N VAL A 271 5.51 -10.23 -22.69
CA VAL A 271 5.56 -8.98 -23.47
C VAL A 271 5.12 -7.79 -22.62
N TRP A 272 4.03 -7.92 -21.88
CA TRP A 272 3.56 -6.85 -20.99
C TRP A 272 4.58 -6.50 -19.90
N LEU A 273 5.14 -7.52 -19.23
CA LEU A 273 6.14 -7.32 -18.20
C LEU A 273 7.38 -6.62 -18.76
N ILE A 274 7.94 -7.12 -19.87
CA ILE A 274 9.12 -6.51 -20.52
C ILE A 274 8.84 -5.07 -20.92
N LEU A 275 7.69 -4.81 -21.55
CA LEU A 275 7.31 -3.48 -21.99
C LEU A 275 7.21 -2.51 -20.81
N MET A 276 6.55 -2.92 -19.74
CA MET A 276 6.41 -2.12 -18.54
C MET A 276 7.77 -1.90 -17.84
N LEU A 277 8.64 -2.91 -17.76
CA LEU A 277 9.99 -2.76 -17.22
C LEU A 277 10.83 -1.77 -18.03
N ILE A 278 10.81 -1.86 -19.36
CA ILE A 278 11.53 -0.93 -20.24
C ILE A 278 11.06 0.51 -20.02
N VAL A 279 9.75 0.74 -19.96
CA VAL A 279 9.21 2.09 -19.79
C VAL A 279 9.50 2.64 -18.39
N VAL A 280 9.31 1.84 -17.34
CA VAL A 280 9.57 2.25 -15.95
C VAL A 280 11.05 2.54 -15.73
N VAL A 281 11.96 1.66 -16.19
CA VAL A 281 13.41 1.86 -16.06
C VAL A 281 13.87 3.03 -16.95
N GLY A 282 13.34 3.17 -18.17
CA GLY A 282 13.66 4.30 -19.03
C GLY A 282 13.29 5.65 -18.40
N LEU A 283 12.10 5.73 -17.80
CA LEU A 283 11.65 6.93 -17.09
C LEU A 283 12.44 7.16 -15.80
N SER A 284 12.81 6.11 -15.06
CA SER A 284 13.57 6.26 -13.80
C SER A 284 14.93 6.90 -14.02
N TYR A 285 15.66 6.51 -15.07
CA TYR A 285 16.91 7.17 -15.46
C TYR A 285 16.69 8.60 -15.98
N GLY A 286 15.55 8.86 -16.63
CA GLY A 286 15.18 10.18 -17.12
C GLY A 286 14.91 11.19 -16.00
N ILE A 287 14.31 10.76 -14.89
CA ILE A 287 13.94 11.62 -13.77
C ILE A 287 15.02 11.74 -12.68
N GLU A 288 16.02 10.85 -12.68
CA GLU A 288 17.09 10.80 -11.67
C GLU A 288 17.80 12.15 -11.51
N ARG A 289 18.32 12.72 -12.59
CA ARG A 289 19.05 14.00 -12.57
C ARG A 289 18.17 15.24 -12.32
N PRO A 290 17.04 15.45 -13.02
CA PRO A 290 16.27 16.69 -12.90
C PRO A 290 15.59 16.86 -11.54
N LEU A 291 15.31 15.76 -10.82
CA LEU A 291 14.58 15.82 -9.55
C LEU A 291 15.48 15.69 -8.32
N TYR A 292 16.79 15.42 -8.47
CA TYR A 292 17.67 15.16 -7.34
C TYR A 292 17.84 16.39 -6.44
N PRO A 293 17.55 16.31 -5.13
CA PRO A 293 17.72 17.43 -4.22
C PRO A 293 19.21 17.70 -3.98
N THR A 294 19.67 18.89 -4.37
CA THR A 294 21.04 19.36 -4.14
C THR A 294 21.31 19.78 -2.69
N ASP A 295 20.26 19.87 -1.88
CA ASP A 295 20.29 20.46 -0.53
C ASP A 295 20.53 19.41 0.57
N ILE A 296 20.73 18.14 0.20
CA ILE A 296 20.81 16.99 1.11
C ILE A 296 22.21 16.39 1.04
N GLN A 297 22.84 16.21 2.20
CA GLN A 297 24.07 15.43 2.27
C GLN A 297 23.71 13.94 2.20
N PRO A 298 24.24 13.19 1.22
CA PRO A 298 23.94 11.76 1.10
C PRO A 298 24.45 11.03 2.34
N ALA A 299 23.59 10.19 2.92
CA ALA A 299 23.96 9.35 4.05
C ALA A 299 24.79 8.15 3.57
N ASP A 300 25.74 7.69 4.39
CA ASP A 300 26.60 6.55 4.07
C ASP A 300 25.84 5.22 4.03
N HIS A 301 24.67 5.15 4.67
CA HIS A 301 23.80 3.98 4.69
C HIS A 301 22.35 4.38 5.02
N THR A 302 21.39 3.50 4.71
CA THR A 302 19.97 3.70 5.00
C THR A 302 19.31 2.44 5.57
N HIS A 303 18.45 2.62 6.56
CA HIS A 303 17.62 1.54 7.12
C HIS A 303 16.27 1.38 6.43
N ALA A 304 16.00 2.17 5.39
CA ALA A 304 14.75 2.13 4.62
C ALA A 304 14.40 0.67 4.21
N PHE A 305 15.37 -0.04 3.67
CA PHE A 305 15.11 -1.34 3.05
C PHE A 305 15.07 -2.53 4.02
N ASP A 306 15.32 -2.32 5.32
CA ASP A 306 15.32 -3.40 6.30
C ASP A 306 13.96 -4.08 6.44
N ILE A 307 12.88 -3.40 6.06
CA ILE A 307 11.53 -3.98 6.02
C ILE A 307 11.40 -5.16 5.04
N TYR A 308 12.26 -5.23 4.03
CA TYR A 308 12.29 -6.31 3.04
C TYR A 308 13.28 -7.43 3.41
N CYS A 309 14.15 -7.18 4.38
CA CYS A 309 15.19 -8.10 4.83
C CYS A 309 14.69 -9.01 5.97
N CYS A 310 15.45 -10.07 6.22
CA CYS A 310 15.28 -10.91 7.41
C CYS A 310 15.37 -10.06 8.69
N PRO A 311 14.34 -10.07 9.56
CA PRO A 311 14.30 -9.22 10.76
C PRO A 311 15.12 -9.76 11.93
N PHE A 312 15.59 -11.00 11.86
CA PHE A 312 16.30 -11.67 12.96
C PHE A 312 17.77 -11.87 12.59
N ALA A 313 18.66 -11.07 13.19
CA ALA A 313 20.10 -11.29 13.14
C ALA A 313 20.57 -12.32 14.18
N GLU A 314 19.95 -12.31 15.36
CA GLU A 314 20.25 -13.21 16.48
C GLU A 314 18.98 -13.93 16.98
N VAL A 315 19.15 -14.97 17.79
CA VAL A 315 18.03 -15.71 18.38
C VAL A 315 17.38 -14.83 19.46
N PRO A 316 16.09 -14.49 19.36
CA PRO A 316 15.43 -13.64 20.34
C PRO A 316 15.37 -14.28 21.73
N PHE A 317 15.52 -13.46 22.76
CA PHE A 317 15.30 -13.89 24.15
C PHE A 317 13.82 -14.28 24.34
N GLY A 318 13.55 -15.54 24.69
CA GLY A 318 12.18 -16.08 24.77
C GLY A 318 11.67 -16.79 23.50
N GLY A 319 12.50 -16.86 22.45
CA GLY A 319 12.22 -17.59 21.22
C GLY A 319 11.43 -16.81 20.17
N TYR A 320 11.43 -17.31 18.93
CA TYR A 320 10.87 -16.60 17.78
C TYR A 320 9.36 -16.32 17.91
N LEU A 321 8.58 -17.27 18.43
CA LEU A 321 7.12 -17.11 18.55
C LEU A 321 6.73 -15.98 19.52
N ALA A 322 7.42 -15.90 20.67
CA ALA A 322 7.18 -14.85 21.64
C ALA A 322 7.55 -13.47 21.07
N GLU A 323 8.66 -13.40 20.35
CA GLU A 323 9.11 -12.17 19.70
C GLU A 323 8.18 -11.75 18.55
N ILE A 324 7.70 -12.70 17.74
CA ILE A 324 6.70 -12.44 16.70
C ILE A 324 5.41 -11.89 17.32
N ALA A 325 4.90 -12.54 18.37
CA ALA A 325 3.70 -12.07 19.05
C ALA A 325 3.90 -10.67 19.66
N ARG A 326 5.07 -10.40 20.22
CA ARG A 326 5.46 -9.09 20.76
C ARG A 326 5.47 -8.02 19.66
N ARG A 327 6.18 -8.25 18.55
CA ARG A 327 6.25 -7.32 17.41
C ARG A 327 4.89 -7.08 16.79
N LEU A 328 4.11 -8.13 16.54
CA LEU A 328 2.75 -7.98 16.01
C LEU A 328 1.87 -7.14 16.94
N LYS A 329 1.97 -7.32 18.26
CA LYS A 329 1.18 -6.52 19.21
C LYS A 329 1.61 -5.05 19.25
N LEU A 330 2.91 -4.77 19.12
CA LEU A 330 3.46 -3.40 19.21
C LEU A 330 3.36 -2.62 17.90
N GLU A 331 3.51 -3.30 16.76
CA GLU A 331 3.56 -2.66 15.44
C GLU A 331 2.21 -2.63 14.72
N SER A 332 1.25 -3.49 15.10
CA SER A 332 -0.07 -3.51 14.45
C SER A 332 -0.91 -2.31 14.83
N GLN A 333 -1.56 -1.74 13.82
CA GLN A 333 -2.43 -0.58 14.01
C GLN A 333 -3.89 -1.00 14.11
N VAL A 334 -4.71 -0.18 14.79
CA VAL A 334 -6.13 -0.49 15.05
C VAL A 334 -6.91 -0.78 13.75
N HIS A 335 -6.66 -0.02 12.69
CA HIS A 335 -7.33 -0.24 11.40
C HIS A 335 -6.85 -1.51 10.68
N GLU A 336 -5.59 -1.92 10.85
CA GLU A 336 -5.07 -3.19 10.31
C GLU A 336 -5.75 -4.37 11.00
N LEU A 337 -5.91 -4.30 12.33
CA LEU A 337 -6.62 -5.30 13.13
C LEU A 337 -8.10 -5.37 12.78
N ALA A 338 -8.77 -4.21 12.64
CA ALA A 338 -10.17 -4.16 12.21
C ALA A 338 -10.36 -4.73 10.80
N GLY A 339 -9.49 -4.36 9.85
CA GLY A 339 -9.48 -4.91 8.49
C GLY A 339 -9.21 -6.42 8.49
N GLY A 340 -8.27 -6.89 9.31
CA GLY A 340 -7.99 -8.31 9.51
C GLY A 340 -9.20 -9.07 10.04
N GLY A 341 -9.91 -8.50 11.02
CA GLY A 341 -11.16 -9.06 11.55
C GLY A 341 -12.27 -9.17 10.51
N LEU A 342 -12.48 -8.11 9.71
CA LEU A 342 -13.46 -8.11 8.61
C LEU A 342 -13.11 -9.15 7.55
N MET A 343 -11.83 -9.24 7.15
CA MET A 343 -11.36 -10.24 6.20
C MET A 343 -11.53 -11.66 6.75
N ALA A 344 -11.21 -11.90 8.03
CA ALA A 344 -11.43 -13.20 8.67
C ALA A 344 -12.91 -13.58 8.67
N ALA A 345 -13.81 -12.65 8.99
CA ALA A 345 -15.26 -12.88 8.92
C ALA A 345 -15.73 -13.23 7.51
N LEU A 346 -15.25 -12.53 6.47
CA LEU A 346 -15.55 -12.85 5.08
C LEU A 346 -15.01 -14.20 4.63
N ILE A 347 -13.79 -14.56 5.05
CA ILE A 347 -13.19 -15.86 4.75
C ILE A 347 -13.98 -16.99 5.41
N LEU A 348 -14.34 -16.85 6.70
CA LEU A 348 -15.16 -17.82 7.42
C LEU A 348 -16.55 -17.95 6.78
N GLY A 349 -17.19 -16.84 6.44
CA GLY A 349 -18.46 -16.82 5.71
C GLY A 349 -18.35 -17.50 4.33
N GLY A 350 -17.27 -17.24 3.60
CA GLY A 350 -16.98 -17.88 2.32
C GLY A 350 -16.77 -19.39 2.42
N LEU A 351 -16.03 -19.84 3.43
CA LEU A 351 -15.80 -21.25 3.72
C LEU A 351 -17.09 -21.96 4.12
N ALA A 352 -17.92 -21.30 4.94
CA ALA A 352 -19.24 -21.78 5.31
C ALA A 352 -20.15 -21.91 4.07
N LEU A 353 -20.22 -20.89 3.22
CA LEU A 353 -20.98 -20.93 1.96
C LEU A 353 -20.46 -22.01 1.01
N ARG A 354 -19.14 -22.23 0.93
CA ARG A 354 -18.56 -23.28 0.09
C ARG A 354 -18.93 -24.68 0.58
N ARG A 355 -19.07 -24.88 1.90
CA ARG A 355 -19.45 -26.17 2.49
C ARG A 355 -20.96 -26.41 2.52
N LEU A 356 -21.74 -25.39 2.89
CA LEU A 356 -23.18 -25.50 3.15
C LEU A 356 -24.05 -25.18 1.94
N ASP A 357 -23.57 -24.33 1.02
CA ASP A 357 -24.28 -23.95 -0.21
C ASP A 357 -23.40 -24.17 -1.47
N PRO A 358 -23.02 -25.42 -1.77
CA PRO A 358 -22.19 -25.73 -2.94
C PRO A 358 -22.90 -25.42 -4.26
N HIS A 359 -24.22 -25.55 -4.30
CA HIS A 359 -25.04 -25.32 -5.51
C HIS A 359 -25.48 -23.86 -5.71
N ARG A 360 -25.01 -22.92 -4.87
CA ARG A 360 -25.34 -21.48 -4.96
C ARG A 360 -26.85 -21.18 -4.87
N THR A 361 -27.57 -21.98 -4.11
CA THR A 361 -29.01 -21.82 -3.86
C THR A 361 -29.32 -20.49 -3.20
N VAL A 362 -28.43 -19.99 -2.33
CA VAL A 362 -28.59 -18.68 -1.67
C VAL A 362 -28.50 -17.56 -2.69
N GLU A 363 -27.55 -17.62 -3.62
CA GLU A 363 -27.45 -16.62 -4.70
C GLU A 363 -28.63 -16.69 -5.65
N ALA A 364 -29.09 -17.89 -5.99
CA ALA A 364 -30.28 -18.08 -6.82
C ALA A 364 -31.52 -17.44 -6.16
N TRP A 365 -31.73 -17.66 -4.86
CA TRP A 365 -32.82 -17.05 -4.09
C TRP A 365 -32.71 -15.53 -3.99
N LEU A 366 -31.49 -15.01 -3.80
CA LEU A 366 -31.25 -13.57 -3.77
C LEU A 366 -31.51 -12.89 -5.12
N ASN A 367 -31.29 -13.61 -6.22
CA ASN A 367 -31.50 -13.12 -7.58
C ASN A 367 -32.95 -13.32 -8.09
N GLN A 368 -33.83 -13.97 -7.33
CA GLN A 368 -35.23 -14.12 -7.73
C GLN A 368 -35.91 -12.75 -7.81
N PRO A 369 -36.69 -12.46 -8.88
CA PRO A 369 -37.40 -11.20 -9.01
C PRO A 369 -38.35 -11.00 -7.82
N PRO A 370 -38.61 -9.75 -7.40
CA PRO A 370 -39.59 -9.50 -6.35
C PRO A 370 -40.95 -10.06 -6.77
N SER A 371 -41.68 -10.65 -5.83
CA SER A 371 -43.12 -10.89 -6.02
C SER A 371 -43.79 -9.56 -6.34
N GLU A 372 -44.79 -9.54 -7.23
CA GLU A 372 -45.61 -8.35 -7.52
C GLU A 372 -46.35 -7.90 -6.24
N ALA A 373 -45.65 -7.21 -5.35
CA ALA A 373 -46.21 -6.58 -4.19
C ALA A 373 -46.46 -5.10 -4.53
N LEU A 374 -47.62 -4.59 -4.10
CA LEU A 374 -47.96 -3.17 -4.16
C LEU A 374 -46.82 -2.35 -3.57
N GLN A 375 -46.09 -1.60 -4.40
CA GLN A 375 -45.02 -0.72 -3.93
C GLN A 375 -45.64 0.43 -3.15
N PRO A 376 -45.30 0.59 -1.85
CA PRO A 376 -45.71 1.77 -1.08
C PRO A 376 -45.25 3.05 -1.79
N ALA A 377 -46.02 4.14 -1.68
CA ALA A 377 -45.68 5.42 -2.34
C ALA A 377 -44.30 5.99 -1.95
N TRP A 378 -43.74 5.55 -0.82
CA TRP A 378 -42.42 5.96 -0.32
C TRP A 378 -41.30 4.97 -0.68
N ASP A 379 -41.60 3.83 -1.30
CA ASP A 379 -40.62 2.80 -1.71
C ASP A 379 -40.08 3.09 -3.11
N VAL A 380 -39.31 4.18 -3.22
CA VAL A 380 -38.73 4.64 -4.49
C VAL A 380 -37.55 3.76 -4.86
N ASN A 381 -37.67 3.05 -5.99
CA ASN A 381 -36.59 2.25 -6.54
C ASN A 381 -35.45 3.13 -7.07
N VAL A 382 -34.34 3.18 -6.31
CA VAL A 382 -33.13 3.88 -6.73
C VAL A 382 -32.41 3.08 -7.83
N PRO A 383 -32.08 3.70 -8.99
CA PRO A 383 -31.34 3.03 -10.05
C PRO A 383 -29.98 2.50 -9.58
N ALA A 384 -29.59 1.32 -10.06
CA ALA A 384 -28.35 0.67 -9.67
C ALA A 384 -27.08 1.52 -9.94
N PRO A 385 -26.97 2.31 -11.04
CA PRO A 385 -25.84 3.21 -11.25
C PRO A 385 -25.74 4.34 -10.20
N VAL A 386 -26.87 4.83 -9.69
CA VAL A 386 -26.89 5.86 -8.64
C VAL A 386 -26.38 5.28 -7.32
N LEU A 387 -26.80 4.06 -6.98
CA LEU A 387 -26.26 3.33 -5.82
C LEU A 387 -24.77 3.01 -5.97
N ALA A 388 -24.32 2.67 -7.18
CA ALA A 388 -22.89 2.45 -7.45
C ALA A 388 -22.09 3.75 -7.23
N ALA A 389 -22.56 4.87 -7.77
CA ALA A 389 -21.93 6.18 -7.55
C ALA A 389 -21.90 6.55 -6.06
N ALA A 390 -23.01 6.37 -5.34
CA ALA A 390 -23.06 6.57 -3.89
C ALA A 390 -22.09 5.65 -3.15
N GLY A 391 -21.99 4.38 -3.55
CA GLY A 391 -21.03 3.42 -2.99
C GLY A 391 -19.57 3.85 -3.18
N PHE A 392 -19.20 4.33 -4.38
CA PHE A 392 -17.87 4.89 -4.61
C PHE A 392 -17.60 6.16 -3.80
N VAL A 393 -18.59 7.04 -3.66
CA VAL A 393 -18.49 8.23 -2.81
C VAL A 393 -18.28 7.84 -1.35
N VAL A 394 -18.97 6.81 -0.85
CA VAL A 394 -18.79 6.30 0.52
C VAL A 394 -17.38 5.71 0.69
N ILE A 395 -16.87 4.96 -0.28
CA ILE A 395 -15.49 4.43 -0.23
C ILE A 395 -14.47 5.57 -0.22
N LEU A 396 -14.65 6.59 -1.07
CA LEU A 396 -13.76 7.74 -1.14
C LEU A 396 -13.82 8.57 0.15
N ALA A 397 -15.02 8.87 0.65
CA ALA A 397 -15.22 9.57 1.91
C ALA A 397 -14.62 8.79 3.09
N GLY A 398 -14.82 7.47 3.12
CA GLY A 398 -14.22 6.58 4.11
C GLY A 398 -12.69 6.57 4.04
N SER A 399 -12.11 6.63 2.84
CA SER A 399 -10.66 6.79 2.67
C SER A 399 -10.17 8.13 3.20
N ILE A 400 -10.86 9.23 2.92
CA ILE A 400 -10.53 10.56 3.44
C ILE A 400 -10.60 10.58 4.97
N VAL A 401 -11.68 10.04 5.57
CA VAL A 401 -11.79 9.90 7.03
C VAL A 401 -10.67 9.03 7.58
N GLY A 402 -10.32 7.95 6.88
CA GLY A 402 -9.15 7.12 7.16
C GLY A 402 -7.84 7.91 7.17
N CYS A 403 -7.67 8.89 6.27
CA CYS A 403 -6.52 9.82 6.30
C CYS A 403 -6.47 10.60 7.60
N PHE A 404 -7.57 11.21 8.02
CA PHE A 404 -7.63 12.01 9.24
C PHE A 404 -7.43 11.16 10.51
N ALA A 405 -7.89 9.91 10.49
CA ALA A 405 -7.68 8.97 11.59
C ALA A 405 -6.23 8.46 11.65
N TYR A 406 -5.59 8.24 10.50
CA TYR A 406 -4.19 7.80 10.43
C TYR A 406 -3.21 8.92 10.78
N TYR A 407 -3.54 10.17 10.40
CA TYR A 407 -2.78 11.37 10.71
C TYR A 407 -3.53 12.22 11.75
N PRO A 408 -3.45 11.85 13.05
CA PRO A 408 -4.13 12.57 14.12
C PRO A 408 -3.67 14.03 14.21
N PRO A 409 -4.40 14.88 14.96
CA PRO A 409 -4.01 16.27 15.13
C PRO A 409 -2.68 16.39 15.90
N PRO A 410 -1.99 17.55 15.80
CA PRO A 410 -0.66 17.71 16.39
C PRO A 410 -0.58 17.45 17.89
N ASP A 411 -1.63 17.78 18.65
CA ASP A 411 -1.73 17.57 20.09
C ASP A 411 -1.74 16.09 20.47
N GLU A 412 -2.61 15.29 19.83
CA GLU A 412 -2.65 13.83 20.03
C GLU A 412 -1.34 13.19 19.54
N THR A 413 -0.84 13.60 18.38
CA THR A 413 0.41 13.08 17.82
C THR A 413 1.61 13.35 18.72
N ILE A 414 1.71 14.55 19.30
CA ILE A 414 2.79 14.91 20.22
C ILE A 414 2.67 14.14 21.53
N ALA A 415 1.45 13.86 22.01
CA ALA A 415 1.24 13.02 23.19
C ALA A 415 1.76 11.59 22.97
N GLU A 416 1.39 10.95 21.86
CA GLU A 416 1.87 9.62 21.50
C GLU A 416 3.38 9.58 21.26
N LEU A 417 3.90 10.59 20.55
CA LEU A 417 5.35 10.72 20.33
C LEU A 417 6.09 10.91 21.66
N ASN A 418 5.51 11.62 22.62
CA ASN A 418 6.11 11.81 23.94
C ASN A 418 6.23 10.48 24.71
N ILE A 419 5.24 9.59 24.59
CA ILE A 419 5.27 8.24 25.16
C ILE A 419 6.40 7.43 24.50
N ALA A 420 6.37 7.31 23.17
CA ALA A 420 7.38 6.56 22.41
C ALA A 420 8.81 7.05 22.69
N ARG A 421 9.00 8.38 22.75
CA ARG A 421 10.28 9.00 23.08
C ARG A 421 10.73 8.66 24.49
N THR A 422 9.81 8.62 25.45
CA THR A 422 10.15 8.31 26.85
C THR A 422 10.66 6.87 26.98
N GLU A 423 10.03 5.92 26.27
CA GLU A 423 10.50 4.53 26.19
C GLU A 423 11.88 4.45 25.50
N ALA A 424 12.04 5.09 24.33
CA ALA A 424 13.30 5.10 23.59
C ALA A 424 14.48 5.66 24.42
N LEU A 425 14.29 6.85 24.98
CA LEU A 425 15.34 7.54 25.74
C LEU A 425 15.59 6.87 27.10
N GLY A 426 14.55 6.36 27.76
CA GLY A 426 14.67 5.61 29.00
C GLY A 426 15.47 4.33 28.83
N ALA A 427 15.17 3.56 27.78
CA ALA A 427 15.91 2.36 27.41
C ALA A 427 17.37 2.64 27.05
N ALA A 428 17.64 3.73 26.32
CA ALA A 428 19.01 4.14 26.01
C ALA A 428 19.82 4.45 27.28
N LEU A 429 19.21 5.10 28.27
CA LEU A 429 19.86 5.40 29.55
C LEU A 429 20.05 4.17 30.44
N SER A 430 19.14 3.20 30.41
CA SER A 430 19.26 1.96 31.18
C SER A 430 20.23 0.95 30.56
N GLY A 431 20.65 1.18 29.32
CA GLY A 431 21.51 0.27 28.56
C GLY A 431 20.75 -0.86 27.87
N ASP A 432 19.42 -0.85 27.86
CA ASP A 432 18.60 -1.78 27.09
C ASP A 432 18.59 -1.36 25.61
N LYS A 433 19.67 -1.69 24.91
CA LYS A 433 19.85 -1.41 23.48
C LYS A 433 18.69 -1.95 22.64
N SER A 434 18.22 -3.16 22.93
CA SER A 434 17.18 -3.82 22.15
C SER A 434 15.85 -3.06 22.20
N HIS A 435 15.51 -2.52 23.38
CA HIS A 435 14.31 -1.76 23.60
C HIS A 435 14.42 -0.35 23.00
N ALA A 436 15.59 0.29 23.12
CA ALA A 436 15.84 1.60 22.53
C ALA A 436 15.76 1.56 20.99
N LEU A 437 16.45 0.60 20.36
CA LEU A 437 16.41 0.41 18.89
C LEU A 437 15.03 0.01 18.37
N HIS A 438 14.14 -0.50 19.22
CA HIS A 438 12.76 -0.74 18.84
C HIS A 438 11.93 0.55 18.79
N TRP A 439 12.07 1.44 19.78
CA TRP A 439 11.23 2.64 19.90
C TRP A 439 11.74 3.84 19.13
N ILE A 440 13.04 3.91 18.80
CA ILE A 440 13.60 5.00 18.00
C ILE A 440 12.85 5.11 16.65
N PRO A 441 12.74 4.03 15.82
CA PRO A 441 11.99 4.10 14.56
C PRO A 441 10.51 4.48 14.72
N ILE A 442 9.88 4.09 15.84
CA ILE A 442 8.50 4.46 16.17
C ILE A 442 8.40 5.98 16.37
N CYS A 443 9.37 6.59 17.07
CA CYS A 443 9.43 8.04 17.24
C CYS A 443 9.56 8.78 15.89
N GLU A 444 10.39 8.25 15.00
CA GLU A 444 10.56 8.84 13.66
C GLU A 444 9.28 8.77 12.84
N ASN A 445 8.57 7.64 12.89
CA ASN A 445 7.31 7.47 12.19
C ASN A 445 6.25 8.46 12.70
N TRP A 446 6.13 8.62 14.02
CA TRP A 446 5.26 9.63 14.62
C TRP A 446 5.65 11.05 14.24
N THR A 447 6.95 11.35 14.13
CA THR A 447 7.44 12.66 13.66
C THR A 447 7.06 12.93 12.20
N ARG A 448 7.08 11.91 11.34
CA ARG A 448 6.58 12.02 9.95
C ARG A 448 5.06 12.22 9.92
N ARG A 449 4.30 11.47 10.73
CA ARG A 449 2.85 11.61 10.85
C ARG A 449 2.44 13.00 11.37
N LEU A 450 3.21 13.57 12.29
CA LEU A 450 2.99 14.93 12.80
C LEU A 450 3.02 15.97 11.68
N GLN A 451 4.01 15.88 10.79
CA GLN A 451 4.14 16.78 9.64
C GLN A 451 2.95 16.65 8.69
N VAL A 452 2.53 15.42 8.39
CA VAL A 452 1.40 15.15 7.48
C VAL A 452 0.08 15.59 8.12
N GLY A 453 -0.10 15.31 9.41
CA GLY A 453 -1.30 15.69 10.18
C GLY A 453 -1.49 17.20 10.29
N LEU A 454 -0.40 17.96 10.39
CA LEU A 454 -0.44 19.42 10.35
C LEU A 454 -0.81 19.93 8.94
N PHE A 455 -0.13 19.42 7.90
CA PHE A 455 -0.40 19.79 6.51
C PHE A 455 -1.85 19.51 6.10
N LEU A 456 -2.39 18.35 6.49
CA LEU A 456 -3.78 17.97 6.20
C LEU A 456 -4.81 18.96 6.78
N ARG A 457 -4.51 19.59 7.92
CA ARG A 457 -5.44 20.49 8.63
C ARG A 457 -5.25 21.95 8.28
N ARG A 458 -4.01 22.39 8.05
CA ARG A 458 -3.69 23.79 7.74
C ARG A 458 -3.49 24.07 6.25
N GLY A 459 -3.31 23.03 5.43
CA GLY A 459 -3.03 23.13 3.99
C GLY A 459 -1.57 23.51 3.67
N GLU A 460 -0.76 23.79 4.68
CA GLU A 460 0.65 24.15 4.54
C GLU A 460 1.50 23.61 5.68
N LEU A 461 2.77 23.37 5.39
CA LEU A 461 3.80 23.00 6.35
C LEU A 461 4.96 23.96 6.15
N SER A 462 5.19 24.88 7.10
CA SER A 462 6.25 25.88 6.97
C SER A 462 7.64 25.24 7.07
N ASP A 463 8.63 25.88 6.45
CA ASP A 463 10.02 25.40 6.50
C ASP A 463 10.58 25.38 7.93
N TYR A 464 10.06 26.24 8.80
CA TYR A 464 10.37 26.21 10.23
C TYR A 464 9.93 24.90 10.87
N HIS A 465 8.69 24.43 10.63
CA HIS A 465 8.20 23.15 11.12
C HIS A 465 9.02 21.97 10.58
N ARG A 466 9.31 21.96 9.27
CA ARG A 466 10.17 20.95 8.64
C ARG A 466 11.56 20.90 9.27
N MET A 467 12.17 22.06 9.51
CA MET A 467 13.49 22.15 10.14
C MET A 467 13.48 21.63 11.58
N LYS A 468 12.46 21.96 12.38
CA LYS A 468 12.35 21.44 13.76
C LYS A 468 12.17 19.93 13.79
N ALA A 469 11.35 19.39 12.89
CA ALA A 469 11.16 17.95 12.75
C ALA A 469 12.46 17.25 12.32
N ARG A 470 13.18 17.81 11.34
CA ARG A 470 14.49 17.31 10.89
C ARG A 470 15.50 17.27 12.04
N ILE A 471 15.68 18.38 12.76
CA ILE A 471 16.62 18.43 13.90
C ILE A 471 16.30 17.37 14.96
N PHE A 472 15.02 17.08 15.23
CA PHE A 472 14.65 16.02 16.17
C PHE A 472 14.97 14.63 15.61
N HIS A 473 14.68 14.40 14.34
CA HIS A 473 14.97 13.15 13.63
C HIS A 473 16.49 12.87 13.57
N ASP A 474 17.31 13.83 13.13
CA ASP A 474 18.78 13.69 13.08
C ASP A 474 19.37 13.32 14.46
N ARG A 475 18.71 13.74 15.56
CA ARG A 475 19.14 13.42 16.93
C ARG A 475 18.72 12.03 17.37
N LEU A 476 17.60 11.53 16.88
CA LEU A 476 17.18 10.14 17.07
C LEU A 476 18.09 9.19 16.30
N GLU A 477 18.37 9.50 15.03
CA GLU A 477 19.26 8.72 14.16
C GLU A 477 20.68 8.64 14.74
N LEU A 478 21.26 9.78 15.17
CA LEU A 478 22.58 9.76 15.81
C LEU A 478 22.57 8.98 17.14
N LEU A 479 21.44 8.96 17.86
CA LEU A 479 21.32 8.11 19.05
C LEU A 479 21.25 6.62 18.67
N GLU A 480 20.56 6.27 17.59
CA GLU A 480 20.49 4.92 17.04
C GLU A 480 21.90 4.40 16.71
N HIS A 481 22.65 5.14 15.88
CA HIS A 481 24.02 4.78 15.53
C HIS A 481 24.93 4.62 16.75
N MET A 482 24.83 5.53 17.72
CA MET A 482 25.60 5.41 18.96
C MET A 482 25.28 4.14 19.74
N LEU A 483 24.01 3.70 19.76
CA LEU A 483 23.61 2.45 20.41
C LEU A 483 24.11 1.24 19.60
N GLU A 484 24.03 1.30 18.28
CA GLU A 484 24.52 0.26 17.38
C GLU A 484 26.02 0.04 17.52
N ASP A 485 26.81 1.12 17.47
CA ASP A 485 28.27 1.12 17.58
C ASP A 485 28.80 0.84 18.99
N GLY A 486 27.91 0.76 19.99
CA GLY A 486 28.28 0.50 21.38
C GLY A 486 29.02 1.68 22.02
N ALA A 487 28.58 2.90 21.74
CA ALA A 487 29.13 4.12 22.31
C ALA A 487 29.08 4.12 23.85
N GLN A 488 29.97 4.90 24.47
CA GLN A 488 30.04 4.96 25.93
C GLN A 488 28.82 5.66 26.53
N GLN A 489 28.35 5.17 27.69
CA GLN A 489 27.24 5.74 28.46
C GLN A 489 27.25 7.27 28.66
N PRO A 490 28.39 7.95 28.98
CA PRO A 490 28.40 9.41 29.09
C PRO A 490 28.02 10.12 27.79
N ASP A 491 28.40 9.59 26.64
CA ASP A 491 28.06 10.17 25.33
C ASP A 491 26.59 9.91 24.99
N ILE A 492 26.09 8.69 25.25
CA ILE A 492 24.66 8.36 25.13
C ILE A 492 23.81 9.33 25.97
N ARG A 493 24.20 9.58 27.23
CA ARG A 493 23.50 10.52 28.11
C ARG A 493 23.51 11.95 27.57
N ARG A 494 24.61 12.41 26.97
CA ARG A 494 24.68 13.73 26.31
C ARG A 494 23.72 13.80 25.13
N GLN A 495 23.69 12.75 24.31
CA GLN A 495 22.82 12.70 23.15
C GLN A 495 21.34 12.61 23.54
N VAL A 496 20.97 11.78 24.51
CA VAL A 496 19.61 11.71 25.08
C VAL A 496 19.10 13.09 25.52
N ASN A 497 19.95 13.87 26.20
CA ASN A 497 19.61 15.24 26.60
C ASN A 497 19.42 16.18 25.39
N ALA A 498 20.25 16.03 24.34
CA ALA A 498 20.09 16.80 23.11
C ALA A 498 18.79 16.46 22.38
N THR A 499 18.46 15.17 22.26
CA THR A 499 17.23 14.65 21.66
C THR A 499 15.99 15.13 22.41
N SER A 500 16.00 15.09 23.75
CA SER A 500 14.91 15.59 24.59
C SER A 500 14.67 17.11 24.42
N ARG A 501 15.74 17.91 24.32
CA ARG A 501 15.64 19.34 24.02
C ARG A 501 15.11 19.61 22.61
N ALA A 502 15.55 18.84 21.62
CA ALA A 502 15.07 18.95 20.23
C ALA A 502 13.56 18.67 20.15
N PHE A 503 13.09 17.60 20.80
CA PHE A 503 11.66 17.31 20.92
C PHE A 503 10.89 18.47 21.53
N SER A 504 11.36 19.02 22.66
CA SER A 504 10.62 20.07 23.37
C SER A 504 10.43 21.32 22.51
N ARG A 505 11.46 21.66 21.71
CA ARG A 505 11.40 22.77 20.73
C ARG A 505 10.48 22.47 19.56
N MET A 506 10.50 21.24 19.06
CA MET A 506 9.61 20.79 17.99
C MET A 506 8.15 20.78 18.46
N ALA A 507 7.86 20.13 19.58
CA ALA A 507 6.52 20.08 20.16
C ALA A 507 5.95 21.47 20.40
N HIS A 508 6.76 22.42 20.88
CA HIS A 508 6.34 23.81 21.03
C HIS A 508 5.95 24.46 19.70
N ALA A 509 6.77 24.30 18.66
CA ALA A 509 6.49 24.85 17.33
C ALA A 509 5.15 24.32 16.79
N PHE A 510 4.98 22.99 16.77
CA PHE A 510 3.79 22.35 16.20
C PHE A 510 2.48 22.58 16.99
N LEU A 511 2.56 22.98 18.26
CA LEU A 511 1.37 23.26 19.09
C LEU A 511 0.97 24.73 19.14
N LYS A 512 1.93 25.66 19.00
CA LYS A 512 1.71 27.08 19.28
C LYS A 512 1.88 28.01 18.08
N GLU A 513 2.65 27.60 17.09
CA GLU A 513 2.86 28.33 15.84
C GLU A 513 2.05 27.66 14.71
#